data_AF-A0A2N3VQ63-F1
#
_entry.id   AF-A0A2N3VQ63-F1
#
_cell.length_a   1.000
_cell.length_b   1.000
_cell.length_c   1.000
_cell.angle_alpha   90.00
_cell.angle_beta   90.00
_cell.angle_gamma   90.00
#
_symmetry.space_group_name_H-M   'P 1'
#
loop_
_entity.id
_entity.type
_entity.pdbx_description
1 polymer ?
#
loop_
_entity_poly.entity_id
_entity_poly.type
_entity_poly.pdbx_seq_one_letter_code
_entity_poly.pdbx_strand_id
1 'polypeptide(L)'
;MWPLITREVESVYYGTWLTAHGRGAERADLVDRFLACESTEEQHAILDAAGIPEAERWSWERLSRPYDGQEFGDRDAFREWLLRYLRDDVREAKYGNLSGPLKSALDVLRDLRNEIRLAVDHSGLHGDSHRDELDGWYTPLNAFLSIGPPTSRIEEMIALIEAGVLELTGPQTEIRIDTVNPAFVAQSRAVPGPPLRAHVLIEARLPEADLRRAADPLLQHLVATGQAVNHRVPIQGSTTGYETGGLAVAERPYRVRDARGRAHPRRFAYGVPTEAVHWVTAAGIRPGVDSVTLADSDAIARAVLALPPRPATSVAAPDRLQGALV
;
A
#
# COMPACT_ATOMS: atom_id res chain seq x y z
N MET A 1 -16.89 -3.09 -6.53
CA MET A 1 -16.15 -2.11 -5.69
C MET A 1 -15.37 -1.11 -6.56
N TRP A 2 -14.48 -1.56 -7.44
CA TRP A 2 -13.64 -0.65 -8.26
C TRP A 2 -14.40 0.44 -9.05
N PRO A 3 -15.55 0.16 -9.71
CA PRO A 3 -16.30 1.23 -10.38
C PRO A 3 -16.80 2.34 -9.45
N LEU A 4 -17.02 2.05 -8.16
CA LEU A 4 -17.41 3.08 -7.19
C LEU A 4 -16.21 3.94 -6.79
N ILE A 5 -15.05 3.31 -6.57
CA ILE A 5 -13.80 3.99 -6.19
C ILE A 5 -13.35 4.94 -7.31
N THR A 6 -13.30 4.44 -8.54
CA THR A 6 -12.89 5.24 -9.72
C THR A 6 -13.78 6.45 -9.90
N ARG A 7 -15.09 6.25 -9.77
CA ARG A 7 -16.09 7.28 -9.96
C ARG A 7 -16.01 8.38 -8.91
N GLU A 8 -15.81 8.03 -7.64
CA GLU A 8 -15.57 9.01 -6.58
C GLU A 8 -14.31 9.86 -6.90
N VAL A 9 -13.19 9.21 -7.22
CA VAL A 9 -11.91 9.87 -7.54
C VAL A 9 -12.06 10.81 -8.74
N GLU A 10 -12.64 10.33 -9.83
CA GLU A 10 -12.81 11.09 -11.07
C GLU A 10 -13.78 12.27 -10.89
N SER A 11 -14.85 12.09 -10.12
CA SER A 11 -15.78 13.17 -9.81
C SER A 11 -15.08 14.33 -9.09
N VAL A 12 -14.19 14.01 -8.13
CA VAL A 12 -13.40 15.01 -7.41
C VAL A 12 -12.40 15.68 -8.33
N TYR A 13 -11.75 14.92 -9.23
CA TYR A 13 -10.86 15.47 -10.25
C TYR A 13 -11.57 16.52 -11.10
N TYR A 14 -12.69 16.17 -11.75
CA TYR A 14 -13.39 17.07 -12.67
C TYR A 14 -14.05 18.26 -11.95
N GLY A 15 -14.60 18.05 -10.75
CA GLY A 15 -15.15 19.13 -9.93
C GLY A 15 -14.07 20.13 -9.48
N THR A 16 -12.89 19.63 -9.12
CA THR A 16 -11.73 20.47 -8.75
C THR A 16 -11.14 21.16 -9.98
N TRP A 17 -11.10 20.49 -11.13
CA TRP A 17 -10.69 21.06 -12.41
C TRP A 17 -11.55 22.28 -12.78
N LEU A 18 -12.87 22.19 -12.68
CA LEU A 18 -13.77 23.33 -12.90
C LEU A 18 -13.46 24.48 -11.94
N THR A 19 -13.24 24.18 -10.66
CA THR A 19 -12.91 25.19 -9.65
C THR A 19 -11.60 25.91 -9.97
N ALA A 20 -10.55 25.16 -10.35
CA ALA A 20 -9.25 25.70 -10.74
C ALA A 20 -9.32 26.60 -11.98
N HIS A 21 -10.32 26.42 -12.84
CA HIS A 21 -10.57 27.22 -14.04
C HIS A 21 -11.61 28.34 -13.82
N GLY A 22 -11.92 28.69 -12.57
CA GLY A 22 -12.84 29.78 -12.24
C GLY A 22 -14.33 29.43 -12.44
N ARG A 23 -14.64 28.15 -12.67
CA ARG A 23 -15.99 27.62 -12.94
C ARG A 23 -16.55 26.83 -11.75
N GLY A 24 -16.17 27.20 -10.53
CA GLY A 24 -16.57 26.49 -9.31
C GLY A 24 -18.09 26.43 -9.08
N ALA A 25 -18.87 27.36 -9.66
CA ALA A 25 -20.33 27.34 -9.60
C ALA A 25 -20.95 26.13 -10.33
N GLU A 26 -20.25 25.57 -11.32
CA GLU A 26 -20.70 24.42 -12.13
C GLU A 26 -20.32 23.07 -11.50
N ARG A 27 -19.47 23.09 -10.46
CA ARG A 27 -18.91 21.88 -9.84
C ARG A 27 -19.98 20.92 -9.35
N ALA A 28 -20.98 21.42 -8.61
CA ALA A 28 -21.99 20.57 -8.00
C ALA A 28 -22.84 19.84 -9.05
N ASP A 29 -23.33 20.56 -10.07
CA ASP A 29 -24.10 19.97 -11.18
C ASP A 29 -23.29 18.91 -11.93
N LEU A 30 -22.02 19.21 -12.26
CA LEU A 30 -21.17 18.25 -12.96
C LEU A 30 -20.96 16.99 -12.12
N VAL A 31 -20.62 17.15 -10.83
CA VAL A 31 -20.38 16.01 -9.94
C VAL A 31 -21.64 15.15 -9.80
N ASP A 32 -22.80 15.76 -9.54
CA ASP A 32 -24.06 15.02 -9.38
C ASP A 32 -24.41 14.22 -10.65
N ARG A 33 -24.28 14.83 -11.82
CA ARG A 33 -24.52 14.15 -13.11
C ARG A 33 -23.48 13.06 -13.38
N PHE A 34 -22.21 13.33 -13.09
CA PHE A 34 -21.12 12.37 -13.27
C PHE A 34 -21.24 11.17 -12.32
N LEU A 35 -21.76 11.37 -11.11
CA LEU A 35 -22.07 10.29 -10.16
C LEU A 35 -23.37 9.53 -10.50
N ALA A 36 -24.26 10.10 -11.32
CA ALA A 36 -25.52 9.50 -11.72
C ALA A 36 -25.50 8.74 -13.06
N CYS A 37 -24.55 9.02 -13.98
CA CYS A 37 -24.43 8.30 -15.26
C CYS A 37 -24.33 6.76 -15.15
N GLU A 38 -24.70 6.03 -16.19
CA GLU A 38 -24.71 4.56 -16.16
C GLU A 38 -23.73 3.93 -17.16
N SER A 39 -23.15 4.75 -18.05
CA SER A 39 -22.26 4.29 -19.13
C SER A 39 -21.07 5.23 -19.36
N THR A 40 -20.03 4.71 -20.02
CA THR A 40 -18.86 5.48 -20.42
C THR A 40 -19.21 6.52 -21.49
N GLU A 41 -20.16 6.22 -22.38
CA GLU A 41 -20.65 7.17 -23.39
C GLU A 41 -21.30 8.40 -22.74
N GLU A 42 -22.11 8.20 -21.70
CA GLU A 42 -22.70 9.30 -20.93
C GLU A 42 -21.62 10.10 -20.18
N GLN A 43 -20.61 9.43 -19.63
CA GLN A 43 -19.47 10.11 -19.00
C GLN A 43 -18.79 11.05 -19.99
N HIS A 44 -18.44 10.56 -21.18
CA HIS A 44 -17.82 11.38 -22.22
C HIS A 44 -18.72 12.55 -22.63
N ALA A 45 -20.02 12.32 -22.82
CA ALA A 45 -20.96 13.37 -23.17
C ALA A 45 -21.06 14.47 -22.08
N ILE A 46 -21.02 14.10 -20.80
CA ILE A 46 -20.98 15.05 -19.68
C ILE A 46 -19.70 15.89 -19.73
N LEU A 47 -18.55 15.26 -19.94
CA LEU A 47 -17.25 15.95 -20.01
C LEU A 47 -17.15 16.85 -21.25
N ASP A 48 -17.68 16.41 -22.39
CA ASP A 48 -17.79 17.20 -23.63
C ASP A 48 -18.67 18.43 -23.41
N ALA A 49 -19.87 18.26 -22.82
CA ALA A 49 -20.77 19.35 -22.52
C ALA A 49 -20.19 20.35 -21.51
N ALA A 50 -19.35 19.86 -20.58
CA ALA A 50 -18.60 20.70 -19.66
C ALA A 50 -17.40 21.41 -20.31
N GLY A 51 -17.05 21.07 -21.55
CA GLY A 51 -15.91 21.64 -22.27
C GLY A 51 -14.56 21.20 -21.71
N ILE A 52 -14.48 20.02 -21.09
CA ILE A 52 -13.23 19.46 -20.55
C ILE A 52 -12.44 18.82 -21.71
N PRO A 53 -11.26 19.36 -22.08
CA PRO A 53 -10.47 18.85 -23.20
C PRO A 53 -10.08 17.39 -22.98
N GLU A 54 -10.00 16.60 -24.05
CA GLU A 54 -9.62 15.19 -23.99
C GLU A 54 -8.25 14.97 -23.31
N ALA A 55 -7.28 15.85 -23.56
CA ALA A 55 -5.94 15.80 -22.95
C ALA A 55 -5.96 15.98 -21.42
N GLU A 56 -6.97 16.69 -20.90
CA GLU A 56 -7.18 16.96 -19.48
C GLU A 56 -8.01 15.87 -18.79
N ARG A 57 -8.49 14.87 -19.53
CA ARG A 57 -9.29 13.77 -18.96
C ARG A 57 -8.42 12.81 -18.16
N TRP A 58 -9.03 12.31 -17.09
CA TRP A 58 -8.41 11.35 -16.20
C TRP A 58 -8.07 10.05 -16.95
N SER A 59 -6.91 9.46 -16.63
CA SER A 59 -6.53 8.13 -17.13
C SER A 59 -5.79 7.36 -16.05
N TRP A 60 -6.40 6.27 -15.62
CA TRP A 60 -5.82 5.34 -14.64
C TRP A 60 -4.57 4.66 -15.20
N GLU A 61 -4.54 4.39 -16.50
CA GLU A 61 -3.41 3.77 -17.20
C GLU A 61 -2.19 4.68 -17.13
N ARG A 62 -2.33 5.95 -17.54
CA ARG A 62 -1.23 6.93 -17.49
C ARG A 62 -0.72 7.17 -16.08
N LEU A 63 -1.63 7.23 -15.11
CA LEU A 63 -1.25 7.49 -13.71
C LEU A 63 -0.57 6.29 -13.06
N SER A 64 -1.08 5.08 -13.30
CA SER A 64 -0.52 3.85 -12.71
C SER A 64 0.85 3.48 -13.29
N ARG A 65 1.11 3.83 -14.55
CA ARG A 65 2.37 3.55 -15.25
C ARG A 65 2.78 4.73 -16.13
N PRO A 66 3.38 5.78 -15.55
CA PRO A 66 3.68 7.03 -16.27
C PRO A 66 4.69 6.86 -17.42
N TYR A 67 5.50 5.80 -17.38
CA TYR A 67 6.48 5.47 -18.42
C TYR A 67 5.95 4.48 -19.47
N ASP A 68 4.72 3.96 -19.33
CA ASP A 68 4.21 2.95 -20.27
C ASP A 68 4.03 3.55 -21.67
N GLY A 69 4.35 2.75 -22.69
CA GLY A 69 4.37 3.22 -24.08
C GLY A 69 5.52 4.17 -24.46
N GLN A 70 6.44 4.48 -23.54
CA GLN A 70 7.67 5.23 -23.84
C GLN A 70 8.81 4.25 -24.19
N GLU A 71 9.53 4.53 -25.26
CA GLU A 71 10.78 3.84 -25.59
C GLU A 71 11.96 4.75 -25.29
N PHE A 72 12.89 4.28 -24.46
CA PHE A 72 14.10 5.01 -24.11
C PHE A 72 15.28 4.49 -24.92
N GLY A 73 15.96 5.37 -25.64
CA GLY A 73 17.16 5.00 -26.40
C GLY A 73 18.35 4.66 -25.52
N ASP A 74 18.47 5.33 -24.37
CA ASP A 74 19.53 5.17 -23.39
C ASP A 74 19.11 5.70 -22.01
N ARG A 75 20.05 5.65 -21.05
CA ARG A 75 19.84 6.15 -19.68
C ARG A 75 19.70 7.67 -19.60
N ASP A 76 20.29 8.43 -20.51
CA ASP A 76 20.20 9.88 -20.49
C ASP A 76 18.78 10.33 -20.91
N ALA A 77 18.23 9.69 -21.94
CA ALA A 77 16.82 9.88 -22.33
C ALA A 77 15.86 9.53 -21.19
N PHE A 78 16.10 8.42 -20.48
CA PHE A 78 15.30 8.06 -19.30
C PHE A 78 15.46 9.08 -18.16
N ARG A 79 16.69 9.52 -17.88
CA ARG A 79 16.99 10.53 -16.87
C ARG A 79 16.27 11.84 -17.15
N GLU A 80 16.31 12.33 -18.37
CA GLU A 80 15.61 13.56 -18.77
C GLU A 80 14.10 13.45 -18.61
N TRP A 81 13.53 12.31 -19.03
CA TRP A 81 12.11 12.03 -18.84
C TRP A 81 11.73 12.01 -17.36
N LEU A 82 12.50 11.29 -16.51
CA LEU A 82 12.20 11.19 -15.09
C LEU A 82 12.31 12.56 -14.40
N LEU A 83 13.31 13.36 -14.74
CA LEU A 83 13.44 14.72 -14.20
C LEU A 83 12.24 15.60 -14.55
N ARG A 84 11.71 15.51 -15.78
CA ARG A 84 10.47 16.22 -16.15
C ARG A 84 9.29 15.72 -15.31
N TYR A 85 9.10 14.41 -15.23
CA TYR A 85 8.02 13.78 -14.46
C TYR A 85 8.07 14.20 -12.97
N LEU A 86 9.23 14.17 -12.33
CA LEU A 86 9.39 14.55 -10.93
C LEU A 86 9.10 16.05 -10.70
N ARG A 87 9.53 16.92 -11.63
CA ARG A 87 9.24 18.36 -11.55
C ARG A 87 7.76 18.66 -11.74
N ASP A 88 7.09 17.93 -12.64
CA ASP A 88 5.65 18.01 -12.80
C ASP A 88 4.93 17.56 -11.53
N ASP A 89 5.38 16.46 -10.91
CA ASP A 89 4.80 16.00 -9.64
C ASP A 89 4.97 17.03 -8.50
N VAL A 90 6.13 17.68 -8.42
CA VAL A 90 6.39 18.79 -7.47
C VAL A 90 5.45 19.97 -7.72
N ARG A 91 5.23 20.34 -8.98
CA ARG A 91 4.29 21.41 -9.36
C ARG A 91 2.87 21.06 -8.95
N GLU A 92 2.42 19.85 -9.24
CA GLU A 92 1.10 19.35 -8.85
C GLU A 92 0.94 19.32 -7.33
N ALA A 93 1.96 18.85 -6.60
CA ALA A 93 1.97 18.84 -5.14
C ALA A 93 1.85 20.25 -4.53
N LYS A 94 2.42 21.27 -5.17
CA LYS A 94 2.37 22.67 -4.71
C LYS A 94 0.99 23.31 -4.86
N TYR A 95 0.11 22.80 -5.72
CA TYR A 95 -1.30 23.21 -5.74
C TYR A 95 -2.09 22.70 -4.53
N GLY A 96 -1.55 21.72 -3.80
CA GLY A 96 -2.17 21.13 -2.63
C GLY A 96 -3.28 20.12 -2.99
N ASN A 97 -3.70 19.35 -1.98
CA ASN A 97 -4.70 18.30 -2.07
C ASN A 97 -6.15 18.78 -1.89
N LEU A 98 -6.37 20.10 -1.91
CA LEU A 98 -7.71 20.70 -1.92
C LEU A 98 -8.00 21.46 -3.22
N SER A 99 -6.98 22.10 -3.79
CA SER A 99 -7.15 22.99 -4.95
C SER A 99 -6.56 22.41 -6.24
N GLY A 100 -5.53 21.56 -6.17
CA GLY A 100 -4.96 20.89 -7.33
C GLY A 100 -5.81 19.70 -7.78
N PRO A 101 -6.35 19.67 -9.02
CA PRO A 101 -7.25 18.61 -9.46
C PRO A 101 -6.68 17.21 -9.27
N LEU A 102 -5.44 16.99 -9.71
CA LEU A 102 -4.77 15.69 -9.61
C LEU A 102 -4.58 15.27 -8.14
N LYS A 103 -3.99 16.13 -7.31
CA LYS A 103 -3.68 15.78 -5.93
C LYS A 103 -4.93 15.64 -5.04
N SER A 104 -5.96 16.44 -5.28
CA SER A 104 -7.27 16.27 -4.62
C SER A 104 -7.89 14.92 -4.96
N ALA A 105 -7.88 14.51 -6.23
CA ALA A 105 -8.42 13.23 -6.68
C ALA A 105 -7.64 12.04 -6.12
N LEU A 106 -6.31 12.09 -6.11
CA LEU A 106 -5.49 11.03 -5.54
C LEU A 106 -5.66 10.90 -4.01
N ASP A 107 -5.97 12.00 -3.31
CA ASP A 107 -6.22 11.97 -1.86
C ASP A 107 -7.52 11.23 -1.50
N VAL A 108 -8.48 11.16 -2.43
CA VAL A 108 -9.72 10.36 -2.28
C VAL A 108 -9.39 8.88 -2.05
N LEU A 109 -8.35 8.33 -2.70
CA LEU A 109 -7.92 6.95 -2.48
C LEU A 109 -7.52 6.71 -1.02
N ARG A 110 -6.95 7.73 -0.36
CA ARG A 110 -6.64 7.69 1.07
C ARG A 110 -7.89 7.82 1.92
N ASP A 111 -8.81 8.68 1.52
CA ASP A 111 -10.04 8.95 2.28
C ASP A 111 -10.99 7.75 2.27
N LEU A 112 -11.12 7.04 1.14
CA LEU A 112 -11.94 5.84 0.98
C LEU A 112 -11.42 4.60 1.73
N ARG A 113 -10.26 4.66 2.39
CA ARG A 113 -9.66 3.48 3.02
C ARG A 113 -10.55 2.88 4.11
N ASN A 114 -11.30 3.70 4.84
CA ASN A 114 -12.17 3.20 5.90
C ASN A 114 -13.38 2.45 5.32
N GLU A 115 -13.96 2.98 4.25
CA GLU A 115 -15.09 2.42 3.53
C GLU A 115 -14.70 1.10 2.87
N ILE A 116 -13.49 1.04 2.30
CA ILE A 116 -12.94 -0.19 1.72
C ILE A 116 -12.71 -1.23 2.81
N ARG A 117 -12.16 -0.87 3.97
CA ARG A 117 -12.00 -1.78 5.12
C ARG A 117 -13.32 -2.43 5.54
N LEU A 118 -14.42 -1.67 5.54
CA LEU A 118 -15.76 -2.24 5.84
C LEU A 118 -16.16 -3.37 4.90
N ALA A 119 -15.69 -3.33 3.64
CA ALA A 119 -15.99 -4.34 2.63
C ALA A 119 -14.98 -5.50 2.59
N VAL A 120 -13.70 -5.26 2.93
CA VAL A 120 -12.63 -6.26 2.73
C VAL A 120 -12.17 -6.97 3.98
N ASP A 121 -12.22 -6.31 5.14
CA ASP A 121 -11.69 -6.85 6.39
C ASP A 121 -12.41 -8.16 6.77
N HIS A 122 -11.71 -9.04 7.50
CA HIS A 122 -12.25 -10.31 7.96
C HIS A 122 -12.87 -11.21 6.87
N SER A 123 -12.22 -11.28 5.71
CA SER A 123 -12.66 -12.10 4.58
C SER A 123 -13.97 -11.63 3.94
N GLY A 124 -14.20 -10.31 3.86
CA GLY A 124 -15.35 -9.74 3.15
C GLY A 124 -15.30 -9.94 1.62
N LEU A 125 -14.13 -10.28 1.08
CA LEU A 125 -13.94 -10.70 -0.31
C LEU A 125 -13.77 -12.23 -0.43
N HIS A 126 -14.14 -12.77 -1.59
CA HIS A 126 -13.72 -14.12 -1.98
C HIS A 126 -12.19 -14.19 -2.10
N GLY A 127 -11.60 -15.34 -1.77
CA GLY A 127 -10.16 -15.52 -1.73
C GLY A 127 -9.45 -15.27 -3.05
N ASP A 128 -10.11 -15.50 -4.20
CA ASP A 128 -9.55 -15.19 -5.51
C ASP A 128 -9.50 -13.67 -5.75
N SER A 129 -10.58 -12.94 -5.51
CA SER A 129 -10.57 -11.47 -5.57
C SER A 129 -9.63 -10.85 -4.53
N HIS A 130 -9.52 -11.44 -3.34
CA HIS A 130 -8.55 -10.97 -2.34
C HIS A 130 -7.11 -11.12 -2.84
N ARG A 131 -6.76 -12.29 -3.40
CA ARG A 131 -5.42 -12.55 -3.94
C ARG A 131 -5.11 -11.70 -5.16
N ASP A 132 -5.98 -11.74 -6.17
CA ASP A 132 -5.66 -11.24 -7.50
C ASP A 132 -5.97 -9.74 -7.62
N GLU A 133 -7.09 -9.28 -7.05
CA GLU A 133 -7.54 -7.88 -7.17
C GLU A 133 -7.05 -7.01 -6.01
N LEU A 134 -7.20 -7.46 -4.75
CA LEU A 134 -6.80 -6.66 -3.58
C LEU A 134 -5.29 -6.65 -3.37
N ASP A 135 -4.69 -7.83 -3.16
CA ASP A 135 -3.24 -7.96 -2.92
C ASP A 135 -2.45 -7.71 -4.20
N GLY A 136 -2.84 -8.36 -5.31
CA GLY A 136 -2.07 -8.37 -6.55
C GLY A 136 -2.10 -7.07 -7.36
N TRP A 137 -3.13 -6.23 -7.18
CA TRP A 137 -3.34 -5.06 -8.04
C TRP A 137 -3.71 -3.79 -7.28
N TYR A 138 -4.81 -3.78 -6.53
CA TYR A 138 -5.34 -2.56 -5.92
C TYR A 138 -4.46 -2.01 -4.80
N THR A 139 -3.92 -2.87 -3.93
CA THR A 139 -3.04 -2.43 -2.83
C THR A 139 -1.76 -1.77 -3.36
N PRO A 140 -1.01 -2.37 -4.32
CA PRO A 140 0.12 -1.71 -4.98
C PRO A 140 -0.25 -0.40 -5.68
N LEU A 141 -1.37 -0.38 -6.41
CA LEU A 141 -1.86 0.83 -7.10
C LEU A 141 -2.15 1.96 -6.11
N ASN A 142 -2.93 1.66 -5.06
CA ASN A 142 -3.28 2.59 -4.01
C ASN A 142 -2.04 3.10 -3.28
N ALA A 143 -1.08 2.22 -2.96
CA ALA A 143 0.18 2.62 -2.32
C ALA A 143 0.97 3.59 -3.23
N PHE A 144 1.14 3.25 -4.51
CA PHE A 144 1.87 4.09 -5.47
C PHE A 144 1.22 5.47 -5.65
N LEU A 145 -0.10 5.52 -5.81
CA LEU A 145 -0.83 6.73 -6.15
C LEU A 145 -1.16 7.64 -4.96
N SER A 146 -1.29 7.09 -3.75
CA SER A 146 -1.76 7.84 -2.57
C SER A 146 -0.77 7.89 -1.40
N ILE A 147 0.36 7.18 -1.49
CA ILE A 147 1.40 7.14 -0.45
C ILE A 147 2.74 7.55 -1.06
N GLY A 148 2.80 8.81 -1.50
CA GLY A 148 4.00 9.41 -2.09
C GLY A 148 4.95 10.04 -1.06
N PRO A 149 6.22 10.26 -1.42
CA PRO A 149 7.13 11.05 -0.62
C PRO A 149 6.66 12.52 -0.53
N PRO A 150 7.00 13.25 0.55
CA PRO A 150 6.70 14.67 0.62
C PRO A 150 7.48 15.45 -0.44
N THR A 151 6.95 16.59 -0.88
CA THR A 151 7.50 17.42 -1.97
C THR A 151 9.01 17.65 -1.85
N SER A 152 9.51 17.94 -0.65
CA SER A 152 10.94 18.19 -0.43
C SER A 152 11.81 16.99 -0.78
N ARG A 153 11.35 15.75 -0.56
CA ARG A 153 12.09 14.54 -0.93
C ARG A 153 12.17 14.35 -2.43
N ILE A 154 11.16 14.78 -3.17
CA ILE A 154 11.19 14.78 -4.65
C ILE A 154 12.17 15.84 -5.16
N GLU A 155 12.15 17.04 -4.58
CA GLU A 155 13.11 18.11 -4.90
C GLU A 155 14.56 17.70 -4.57
N GLU A 156 14.78 17.04 -3.44
CA GLU A 156 16.09 16.46 -3.07
C GLU A 156 16.55 15.38 -4.06
N MET A 157 15.65 14.49 -4.49
CA MET A 157 15.97 13.46 -5.48
C MET A 157 16.36 14.09 -6.83
N ILE A 158 15.62 15.12 -7.27
CA ILE A 158 15.96 15.91 -8.47
C ILE A 158 17.38 16.47 -8.34
N ALA A 159 17.69 17.14 -7.22
CA ALA A 159 19.01 17.73 -6.99
C ALA A 159 20.14 16.70 -7.01
N LEU A 160 19.92 15.50 -6.43
CA LEU A 160 20.91 14.42 -6.44
C LEU A 160 21.15 13.83 -7.84
N ILE A 161 20.10 13.71 -8.66
CA ILE A 161 20.20 13.28 -10.07
C ILE A 161 20.93 14.35 -10.90
N GLU A 162 20.66 15.62 -10.65
CA GLU A 162 21.30 16.75 -11.34
C GLU A 162 22.78 16.89 -10.98
N ALA A 163 23.12 16.69 -9.72
CA ALA A 163 24.50 16.72 -9.23
C ALA A 163 25.34 15.49 -9.64
N GLY A 164 24.73 14.48 -10.28
CA GLY A 164 25.39 13.23 -10.65
C GLY A 164 25.72 12.33 -9.45
N VAL A 165 25.09 12.56 -8.29
CA VAL A 165 25.26 11.72 -7.09
C VAL A 165 24.35 10.50 -7.16
N LEU A 166 23.17 10.64 -7.79
CA LEU A 166 22.21 9.55 -8.00
C LEU A 166 22.15 9.17 -9.48
N GLU A 167 22.68 7.99 -9.81
CA GLU A 167 22.56 7.39 -11.13
C GLU A 167 21.31 6.49 -11.24
N LEU A 168 20.60 6.61 -12.35
CA LEU A 168 19.35 5.89 -12.59
C LEU A 168 19.60 4.70 -13.51
N THR A 169 19.06 3.53 -13.14
CA THR A 169 19.17 2.31 -13.94
C THR A 169 18.09 2.21 -15.03
N GLY A 170 16.86 2.61 -14.70
CA GLY A 170 15.66 2.42 -15.53
C GLY A 170 14.64 1.45 -14.92
N PRO A 171 13.39 1.40 -15.42
CA PRO A 171 12.37 0.45 -14.97
C PRO A 171 12.83 -1.00 -15.20
N GLN A 172 12.20 -1.96 -14.49
CA GLN A 172 12.50 -3.39 -14.67
C GLN A 172 14.00 -3.72 -14.52
N THR A 173 14.65 -3.09 -13.54
CA THR A 173 16.05 -3.36 -13.22
C THR A 173 16.17 -4.73 -12.56
N GLU A 174 17.01 -5.59 -13.16
CA GLU A 174 17.43 -6.85 -12.59
C GLU A 174 18.81 -6.68 -11.95
N ILE A 175 18.99 -7.26 -10.76
CA ILE A 175 20.27 -7.32 -10.05
C ILE A 175 20.79 -8.76 -10.12
N ARG A 176 22.02 -8.93 -10.60
CA ARG A 176 22.72 -10.22 -10.66
C ARG A 176 24.01 -10.17 -9.84
N ILE A 177 24.47 -11.32 -9.36
CA ILE A 177 25.75 -11.44 -8.64
C ILE A 177 26.78 -12.01 -9.61
N ASP A 178 27.85 -11.26 -9.86
CA ASP A 178 29.03 -11.74 -10.60
C ASP A 178 30.01 -12.34 -9.60
N THR A 179 30.26 -13.64 -9.69
CA THR A 179 31.15 -14.37 -8.78
C THR A 179 32.59 -14.45 -9.27
N VAL A 180 32.83 -14.22 -10.58
CA VAL A 180 34.17 -14.23 -11.18
C VAL A 180 34.88 -12.92 -10.89
N ASN A 181 34.15 -11.81 -11.05
CA ASN A 181 34.58 -10.48 -10.64
C ASN A 181 33.59 -9.97 -9.57
N PRO A 182 33.81 -10.27 -8.28
CA PRO A 182 32.84 -10.05 -7.19
C PRO A 182 32.16 -8.68 -7.21
N ALA A 183 30.91 -8.64 -7.69
CA ALA A 183 30.09 -7.43 -7.76
C ALA A 183 28.60 -7.75 -7.89
N PHE A 184 27.76 -6.80 -7.48
CA PHE A 184 26.37 -6.71 -7.91
C PHE A 184 26.31 -6.00 -9.26
N VAL A 185 25.59 -6.58 -10.20
CA VAL A 185 25.44 -6.09 -11.57
C VAL A 185 23.99 -5.73 -11.81
N ALA A 186 23.71 -4.44 -11.97
CA ALA A 186 22.38 -3.90 -12.23
C ALA A 186 22.18 -3.62 -13.71
N GLN A 187 21.06 -4.09 -14.28
CA GLN A 187 20.70 -3.87 -15.67
C GLN A 187 19.19 -3.71 -15.82
N SER A 188 18.74 -2.61 -16.43
CA SER A 188 17.34 -2.43 -16.84
C SER A 188 17.06 -3.21 -18.12
N ARG A 189 15.88 -3.83 -18.19
CA ARG A 189 15.36 -4.45 -19.42
C ARG A 189 14.63 -3.45 -20.32
N ALA A 190 14.19 -2.34 -19.76
CA ALA A 190 13.42 -1.32 -20.45
C ALA A 190 14.29 -0.16 -20.97
N VAL A 191 15.49 0.03 -20.41
CA VAL A 191 16.40 1.13 -20.76
C VAL A 191 17.75 0.55 -21.17
N PRO A 192 18.14 0.67 -22.45
CA PRO A 192 19.44 0.22 -22.93
C PRO A 192 20.60 0.93 -22.23
N GLY A 193 21.70 0.21 -22.01
CA GLY A 193 22.92 0.77 -21.45
C GLY A 193 23.87 -0.28 -20.88
N PRO A 194 25.15 0.05 -20.67
CA PRO A 194 26.13 -0.87 -20.09
C PRO A 194 25.76 -1.22 -18.64
N PRO A 195 25.88 -2.47 -18.19
CA PRO A 195 25.53 -2.86 -16.81
C PRO A 195 26.28 -2.02 -15.76
N LEU A 196 25.58 -1.60 -14.70
CA LEU A 196 26.20 -0.90 -13.56
C LEU A 196 26.74 -1.93 -12.58
N ARG A 197 27.93 -1.68 -12.06
CA ARG A 197 28.61 -2.59 -11.12
C ARG A 197 28.80 -1.90 -9.78
N ALA A 198 28.44 -2.58 -8.70
CA ALA A 198 28.60 -2.08 -7.35
C ALA A 198 29.12 -3.17 -6.42
N HIS A 199 29.88 -2.80 -5.40
CA HIS A 199 30.37 -3.72 -4.37
C HIS A 199 29.37 -3.92 -3.23
N VAL A 200 28.41 -3.02 -3.10
CA VAL A 200 27.40 -3.01 -2.04
C VAL A 200 26.02 -2.91 -2.67
N LEU A 201 25.10 -3.75 -2.20
CA LEU A 201 23.68 -3.69 -2.52
C LEU A 201 22.93 -3.37 -1.23
N ILE A 202 22.12 -2.31 -1.26
CA ILE A 202 21.19 -1.98 -0.19
C ILE A 202 19.79 -2.28 -0.71
N GLU A 203 19.13 -3.29 -0.13
CA GLU A 203 17.71 -3.55 -0.36
C GLU A 203 16.89 -2.57 0.49
N ALA A 204 16.45 -1.47 -0.12
CA ALA A 204 15.69 -0.41 0.54
C ALA A 204 14.17 -0.58 0.43
N ARG A 205 13.67 -1.74 -0.06
CA ARG A 205 12.25 -2.07 -0.06
C ARG A 205 11.87 -2.76 1.24
N LEU A 206 10.68 -2.43 1.74
CA LEU A 206 10.10 -3.17 2.86
C LEU A 206 9.61 -4.53 2.35
N PRO A 207 9.98 -5.65 3.01
CA PRO A 207 9.43 -6.94 2.67
C PRO A 207 7.94 -6.98 3.03
N GLU A 208 7.14 -7.69 2.23
CA GLU A 208 5.76 -7.99 2.60
C GLU A 208 5.69 -8.71 3.95
N ALA A 209 4.70 -8.37 4.75
CA ALA A 209 4.43 -9.01 6.03
C ALA A 209 3.95 -10.45 5.79
N ASP A 210 4.83 -11.42 6.08
CA ASP A 210 4.55 -12.82 5.87
C ASP A 210 5.03 -13.67 7.04
N LEU A 211 4.08 -14.21 7.81
CA LEU A 211 4.33 -15.06 8.96
C LEU A 211 5.14 -16.31 8.60
N ARG A 212 5.07 -16.80 7.36
CA ARG A 212 5.85 -17.96 6.88
C ARG A 212 7.34 -17.65 6.75
N ARG A 213 7.67 -16.35 6.60
CA ARG A 213 9.04 -15.84 6.48
C ARG A 213 9.52 -15.16 7.76
N ALA A 214 8.75 -15.21 8.84
CA ALA A 214 9.10 -14.56 10.10
C ALA A 214 10.34 -15.22 10.74
N ALA A 215 11.32 -14.40 11.11
CA ALA A 215 12.53 -14.82 11.83
C ALA A 215 12.40 -14.70 13.36
N ASP A 216 11.29 -14.12 13.85
CA ASP A 216 11.05 -13.93 15.29
C ASP A 216 10.82 -15.29 15.99
N PRO A 217 11.63 -15.65 17.01
CA PRO A 217 11.53 -16.96 17.66
C PRO A 217 10.17 -17.22 18.32
N LEU A 218 9.50 -16.18 18.83
CA LEU A 218 8.18 -16.32 19.44
C LEU A 218 7.15 -16.67 18.36
N LEU A 219 7.10 -15.92 17.26
CA LEU A 219 6.16 -16.21 16.15
C LEU A 219 6.41 -17.59 15.56
N GLN A 220 7.67 -17.96 15.32
CA GLN A 220 8.02 -19.29 14.84
C GLN A 220 7.52 -20.39 15.79
N HIS A 221 7.75 -20.24 17.09
CA HIS A 221 7.26 -21.20 18.09
C HIS A 221 5.73 -21.29 18.12
N LEU A 222 5.03 -20.15 18.06
CA LEU A 222 3.57 -20.13 18.08
C LEU A 222 2.98 -20.82 16.84
N VAL A 223 3.57 -20.61 15.67
CA VAL A 223 3.15 -21.29 14.43
C VAL A 223 3.47 -22.79 14.50
N ALA A 224 4.71 -23.16 14.85
CA ALA A 224 5.14 -24.56 14.93
C ALA A 224 4.33 -25.39 15.93
N THR A 225 3.80 -24.76 16.98
CA THR A 225 2.95 -25.41 18.00
C THR A 225 1.45 -25.25 17.75
N GLY A 226 1.05 -24.68 16.60
CA GLY A 226 -0.35 -24.48 16.22
C GLY A 226 -1.09 -23.46 17.08
N GLN A 227 -0.39 -22.62 17.84
CA GLN A 227 -0.94 -21.56 18.68
C GLN A 227 -1.18 -20.24 17.93
N ALA A 228 -0.71 -20.15 16.69
CA ALA A 228 -0.93 -19.07 15.74
C ALA A 228 -0.95 -19.66 14.33
N VAL A 229 -1.69 -19.05 13.40
CA VAL A 229 -1.72 -19.45 11.99
C VAL A 229 -1.84 -18.24 11.09
N ASN A 230 -1.49 -18.41 9.81
CA ASN A 230 -1.79 -17.44 8.77
C ASN A 230 -3.32 -17.28 8.61
N HIS A 231 -3.75 -16.07 8.26
CA HIS A 231 -5.13 -15.80 7.89
C HIS A 231 -5.43 -16.46 6.54
N ARG A 232 -6.62 -17.09 6.47
CA ARG A 232 -7.10 -17.76 5.27
C ARG A 232 -8.43 -17.15 4.86
N VAL A 233 -8.50 -16.72 3.61
CA VAL A 233 -9.71 -16.17 3.00
C VAL A 233 -10.41 -17.29 2.22
N PRO A 234 -11.69 -17.59 2.49
CA PRO A 234 -12.41 -18.66 1.80
C PRO A 234 -12.50 -18.44 0.29
N ILE A 235 -12.33 -19.51 -0.49
CA ILE A 235 -12.58 -19.53 -1.94
C ILE A 235 -13.86 -20.33 -2.18
N GLN A 236 -14.79 -19.78 -2.96
CA GLN A 236 -16.06 -20.44 -3.23
C GLN A 236 -15.84 -21.77 -3.98
N GLY A 237 -16.46 -22.85 -3.49
CA GLY A 237 -16.34 -24.17 -4.11
C GLY A 237 -15.03 -24.91 -3.85
N SER A 238 -14.11 -24.32 -3.08
CA SER A 238 -12.86 -24.96 -2.67
C SER A 238 -12.91 -25.37 -1.20
N THR A 239 -12.34 -26.54 -0.89
CA THR A 239 -12.09 -26.97 0.49
C THR A 239 -10.86 -26.27 1.10
N THR A 240 -10.12 -25.53 0.28
CA THR A 240 -8.95 -24.74 0.67
C THR A 240 -9.18 -23.25 0.37
N GLY A 241 -8.87 -22.38 1.31
CA GLY A 241 -8.88 -20.93 1.11
C GLY A 241 -7.53 -20.40 0.64
N TYR A 242 -7.52 -19.15 0.18
CA TYR A 242 -6.29 -18.39 -0.07
C TYR A 242 -5.59 -18.13 1.27
N GLU A 243 -4.38 -18.68 1.44
CA GLU A 243 -3.54 -18.42 2.61
C GLU A 243 -2.69 -17.18 2.40
N THR A 244 -2.99 -16.17 3.20
CA THR A 244 -2.32 -14.86 3.17
C THR A 244 -1.02 -14.88 3.99
N GLY A 245 -0.22 -13.81 3.93
CA GLY A 245 0.95 -13.63 4.80
C GLY A 245 0.62 -13.22 6.23
N GLY A 246 -0.57 -12.67 6.50
CA GLY A 246 -0.91 -12.07 7.79
C GLY A 246 -1.27 -13.09 8.86
N LEU A 247 -1.07 -12.72 10.13
CA LEU A 247 -1.48 -13.48 11.31
C LEU A 247 -3.00 -13.46 11.48
N ALA A 248 -3.59 -14.64 11.67
CA ALA A 248 -5.02 -14.77 11.91
C ALA A 248 -5.41 -14.24 13.29
N VAL A 249 -6.35 -13.30 13.29
CA VAL A 249 -6.99 -12.76 14.49
C VAL A 249 -8.51 -12.88 14.40
N ALA A 250 -9.18 -12.87 15.54
CA ALA A 250 -10.61 -12.66 15.62
C ALA A 250 -10.97 -11.20 15.30
N GLU A 251 -12.27 -10.92 15.20
CA GLU A 251 -12.75 -9.55 15.23
C GLU A 251 -12.27 -8.81 16.49
N ARG A 252 -12.36 -7.48 16.44
CA ARG A 252 -11.98 -6.58 17.53
C ARG A 252 -12.45 -7.16 18.89
N PRO A 253 -11.54 -7.42 19.85
CA PRO A 253 -10.23 -6.80 20.03
C PRO A 253 -9.04 -7.62 19.47
N TYR A 254 -9.19 -8.35 18.36
CA TYR A 254 -8.06 -8.93 17.61
C TYR A 254 -7.27 -10.01 18.37
N ARG A 255 -8.02 -10.93 18.98
CA ARG A 255 -7.44 -12.09 19.66
C ARG A 255 -6.81 -13.04 18.64
N VAL A 256 -5.57 -13.45 18.88
CA VAL A 256 -4.85 -14.40 17.99
C VAL A 256 -5.61 -15.72 17.90
N ARG A 257 -5.76 -16.26 16.68
CA ARG A 257 -6.40 -17.56 16.45
C ARG A 257 -5.38 -18.68 16.36
N ASP A 258 -5.71 -19.82 16.97
CA ASP A 258 -4.93 -21.06 16.87
C ASP A 258 -5.29 -21.85 15.60
N ALA A 259 -4.59 -22.97 15.36
CA ALA A 259 -4.82 -23.83 14.20
C ALA A 259 -6.20 -24.52 14.17
N ARG A 260 -6.96 -24.44 15.27
CA ARG A 260 -8.35 -24.91 15.37
C ARG A 260 -9.34 -23.75 15.19
N GLY A 261 -8.87 -22.56 14.81
CA GLY A 261 -9.67 -21.35 14.65
C GLY A 261 -10.09 -20.68 15.95
N ARG A 262 -9.63 -21.15 17.12
CA ARG A 262 -10.06 -20.63 18.43
C ARG A 262 -9.26 -19.39 18.79
N ALA A 263 -9.97 -18.34 19.18
CA ALA A 263 -9.37 -17.10 19.68
C ALA A 263 -8.73 -17.32 21.06
N HIS A 264 -7.48 -16.92 21.22
CA HIS A 264 -6.77 -17.05 22.49
C HIS A 264 -7.36 -16.07 23.54
N PRO A 265 -7.62 -16.52 24.79
CA PRO A 265 -8.32 -15.72 25.78
C PRO A 265 -7.49 -14.55 26.34
N ARG A 266 -6.19 -14.48 26.05
CA ARG A 266 -5.28 -13.45 26.60
C ARG A 266 -4.18 -12.99 25.64
N ARG A 267 -4.26 -13.33 24.35
CA ARG A 267 -3.23 -12.99 23.36
C ARG A 267 -3.90 -12.23 22.23
N PHE A 268 -3.36 -11.07 21.93
CA PHE A 268 -3.87 -10.11 20.97
C PHE A 268 -2.74 -9.76 20.01
N ALA A 269 -3.09 -9.41 18.78
CA ALA A 269 -2.16 -8.87 17.79
C ALA A 269 -2.89 -7.84 16.95
N TYR A 270 -2.19 -6.78 16.54
CA TYR A 270 -2.70 -5.72 15.68
C TYR A 270 -1.53 -5.05 14.96
N GLY A 271 -1.83 -4.25 13.93
CA GLY A 271 -0.82 -3.60 13.09
C GLY A 271 -0.35 -4.47 11.92
N VAL A 272 0.85 -4.18 11.40
CA VAL A 272 1.41 -4.82 10.19
C VAL A 272 1.31 -6.35 10.18
N PRO A 273 1.55 -7.08 11.30
CA PRO A 273 1.39 -8.53 11.30
C PRO A 273 -0.02 -9.02 10.96
N THR A 274 -1.06 -8.21 11.12
CA THR A 274 -2.46 -8.58 10.88
C THR A 274 -3.02 -7.95 9.60
N GLU A 275 -2.18 -7.41 8.71
CA GLU A 275 -2.63 -6.61 7.58
C GLU A 275 -3.50 -7.37 6.56
N ALA A 276 -3.34 -8.68 6.45
CA ALA A 276 -4.21 -9.52 5.63
C ALA A 276 -5.62 -9.73 6.24
N VAL A 277 -5.81 -9.41 7.51
CA VAL A 277 -7.13 -9.40 8.18
C VAL A 277 -7.72 -7.98 8.18
N HIS A 278 -6.84 -6.99 8.32
CA HIS A 278 -7.15 -5.56 8.41
C HIS A 278 -6.38 -4.78 7.36
N TRP A 279 -7.05 -4.36 6.29
CA TRP A 279 -6.34 -3.80 5.16
C TRP A 279 -5.66 -2.45 5.50
N VAL A 280 -4.39 -2.28 5.10
CA VAL A 280 -3.57 -1.07 5.29
C VAL A 280 -3.44 -0.68 6.76
N THR A 281 -2.71 -1.48 7.55
CA THR A 281 -2.49 -1.19 8.98
C THR A 281 -1.34 -0.23 9.26
N ALA A 282 -0.42 -0.06 8.31
CA ALA A 282 0.69 0.89 8.38
C ALA A 282 0.22 2.33 8.13
N ALA A 283 -0.73 2.82 8.94
CA ALA A 283 -1.30 4.15 8.82
C ALA A 283 -0.89 5.03 10.00
N GLY A 284 -0.55 6.29 9.70
CA GLY A 284 -0.28 7.31 10.72
C GLY A 284 -1.56 7.77 11.43
N ILE A 285 -1.41 8.20 12.68
CA ILE A 285 -2.49 8.81 13.48
C ILE A 285 -2.83 10.18 12.90
N ARG A 286 -4.14 10.45 12.74
CA ARG A 286 -4.65 11.71 12.20
C ARG A 286 -5.45 12.47 13.25
N PRO A 287 -5.25 13.79 13.40
CA PRO A 287 -6.09 14.64 14.24
C PRO A 287 -7.55 14.64 13.77
N GLY A 288 -8.50 14.72 14.70
CA GLY A 288 -9.92 14.93 14.39
C GLY A 288 -10.67 13.70 13.86
N VAL A 289 -10.04 12.53 13.78
CA VAL A 289 -10.68 11.27 13.36
C VAL A 289 -10.34 10.14 14.33
N ASP A 290 -11.23 9.16 14.45
CA ASP A 290 -10.98 7.93 15.22
C ASP A 290 -10.00 7.03 14.45
N SER A 291 -8.71 7.32 14.57
CA SER A 291 -7.66 6.60 13.86
C SER A 291 -7.66 5.12 14.29
N VAL A 292 -7.83 4.21 13.32
CA VAL A 292 -7.96 2.76 13.55
C VAL A 292 -6.90 2.21 14.51
N THR A 293 -5.63 2.57 14.34
CA THR A 293 -4.54 2.15 15.24
C THR A 293 -4.78 2.54 16.71
N LEU A 294 -5.30 3.74 16.97
CA LEU A 294 -5.62 4.17 18.33
C LEU A 294 -6.84 3.43 18.86
N ALA A 295 -7.92 3.38 18.08
CA ALA A 295 -9.16 2.70 18.45
C ALA A 295 -8.91 1.23 18.79
N ASP A 296 -8.12 0.54 17.98
CA ASP A 296 -7.80 -0.88 18.13
C ASP A 296 -6.90 -1.12 19.33
N SER A 297 -5.90 -0.26 19.55
CA SER A 297 -5.06 -0.32 20.75
C SER A 297 -5.86 -0.10 22.03
N ASP A 298 -6.83 0.83 22.04
CA ASP A 298 -7.72 1.08 23.18
C ASP A 298 -8.63 -0.13 23.46
N ALA A 299 -9.18 -0.76 22.41
CA ALA A 299 -9.99 -1.96 22.57
C ALA A 299 -9.19 -3.14 23.14
N ILE A 300 -7.95 -3.32 22.70
CA ILE A 300 -7.03 -4.31 23.28
C ILE A 300 -6.74 -3.96 24.74
N ALA A 301 -6.43 -2.70 25.05
CA ALA A 301 -6.13 -2.26 26.41
C ALA A 301 -7.30 -2.52 27.37
N ARG A 302 -8.53 -2.15 26.99
CA ARG A 302 -9.75 -2.45 27.75
C ARG A 302 -9.95 -3.95 27.94
N ALA A 303 -9.75 -4.74 26.88
CA ALA A 303 -9.89 -6.18 26.93
C ALA A 303 -8.87 -6.81 27.89
N VAL A 304 -7.63 -6.29 27.93
CA VAL A 304 -6.58 -6.73 28.86
C VAL A 304 -6.92 -6.36 30.30
N LEU A 305 -7.39 -5.14 30.56
CA LEU A 305 -7.77 -4.68 31.90
C LEU A 305 -8.96 -5.46 32.48
N ALA A 306 -9.84 -5.99 31.63
CA ALA A 306 -10.97 -6.82 32.04
C ALA A 306 -10.59 -8.30 32.31
N LEU A 307 -9.35 -8.72 32.04
CA LEU A 307 -8.93 -10.10 32.28
C LEU A 307 -8.77 -10.39 33.78
N PRO A 308 -9.24 -11.54 34.28
CA PRO A 308 -9.00 -11.90 35.67
C PRO A 308 -7.49 -12.07 35.91
N PRO A 309 -6.96 -11.76 37.11
CA PRO A 309 -5.57 -12.01 37.45
C PRO A 309 -5.23 -13.49 37.21
N ARG A 310 -4.07 -13.75 36.60
CA ARG A 310 -3.58 -15.12 36.50
C ARG A 310 -2.87 -15.45 37.83
N PRO A 311 -3.12 -16.62 38.45
CA PRO A 311 -2.30 -17.05 39.58
C PRO A 311 -0.84 -17.01 39.17
N ALA A 312 0.03 -16.46 40.02
CA ALA A 312 1.46 -16.40 39.73
C ALA A 312 1.98 -17.83 39.51
N THR A 313 2.25 -18.19 38.25
CA THR A 313 3.03 -19.39 37.97
C THR A 313 4.46 -19.07 38.40
N SER A 314 4.92 -19.71 39.49
CA SER A 314 6.33 -19.73 39.88
C SER A 314 7.15 -20.13 38.65
N VAL A 315 7.78 -19.17 38.00
CA VAL A 315 8.82 -19.45 37.01
C VAL A 315 9.98 -20.01 37.81
N ALA A 316 10.19 -21.33 37.76
CA ALA A 316 11.39 -21.93 38.31
C ALA A 316 12.58 -21.20 37.68
N ALA A 317 13.46 -20.67 38.54
CA ALA A 317 14.67 -20.02 38.08
C ALA A 317 15.40 -20.96 37.13
N PRO A 318 15.91 -20.49 35.98
CA PRO A 318 16.69 -21.33 35.09
C PRO A 318 17.84 -21.94 35.91
N ASP A 319 17.92 -23.28 35.90
CA ASP A 319 18.98 -24.01 36.58
C ASP A 319 20.30 -23.38 36.17
N ARG A 320 21.00 -22.78 37.14
CA ARG A 320 22.39 -22.38 36.95
C ARG A 320 23.11 -23.67 36.60
N LEU A 321 23.53 -23.80 35.34
CA LEU A 321 24.52 -24.77 34.93
C LEU A 321 25.70 -24.63 35.89
N GLN A 322 25.75 -25.52 36.88
CA GLN A 322 26.94 -25.74 37.68
C GLN A 322 27.95 -26.34 36.72
N GLY A 323 28.80 -25.48 36.16
CA GLY A 323 30.04 -25.90 35.55
C GLY A 323 30.85 -26.61 36.60
N ALA A 324 30.81 -27.95 36.58
CA ALA A 324 31.78 -28.78 37.26
C ALA A 324 33.13 -28.56 36.58
N LEU A 325 34.05 -28.00 37.35
CA LEU A 325 35.49 -28.18 37.16
C LEU A 325 35.78 -29.68 37.02
N VAL A 326 36.31 -30.10 35.86
CA VAL A 326 37.54 -30.92 35.72
C VAL A 326 38.18 -30.55 34.39
#